data_AF-A0A532UQM5-F1
#
_entry.id   AF-A0A532UQM5-F1
#
_cell.length_a   1.000
_cell.length_b   1.000
_cell.length_c   1.000
_cell.angle_alpha   90.00
_cell.angle_beta   90.00
_cell.angle_gamma   90.00
#
_symmetry.space_group_name_H-M   'P 1'
#
loop_
_entity.id
_entity.type
_entity.pdbx_description
1 polymer ?
#
loop_
_entity_poly.entity_id
_entity_poly.type
_entity_poly.pdbx_seq_one_letter_code
_entity_poly.pdbx_strand_id
1 'polypeptide(L)'
;MKHLLSVSTVVLFVCYLMFEGLNSTALAQMYTITDLGTLGGISSSAGDINNEAQIAGSSTIYSGAQHAYLWENGIMQDLGVPTGYLVSGATGVNDFSQVVGYTNGQYQSQYAYYWEDGVWTYLGTLSGPGLDWSVASDINNDGQIVGYSFTLGPGSEHRAWLCEDSVFTDLGDLGGDAASAGTINEIGRSSVGRKLVIQDT
;
A
#
# COMPACT_ATOMS: atom_id res chain seq x y z
N MET A 1 10.28 83.06 -17.85
CA MET A 1 9.24 84.09 -17.60
C MET A 1 8.12 83.43 -16.80
N LYS A 2 7.61 84.19 -15.83
CA LYS A 2 6.81 83.79 -14.65
C LYS A 2 5.36 83.40 -14.98
N HIS A 3 4.75 82.55 -14.15
CA HIS A 3 3.39 82.65 -13.55
C HIS A 3 3.19 81.43 -12.61
N LEU A 4 3.30 81.56 -11.27
CA LEU A 4 2.32 81.98 -10.23
C LEU A 4 1.52 80.80 -9.56
N LEU A 5 1.85 80.53 -8.28
CA LEU A 5 1.04 80.19 -7.06
C LEU A 5 -0.11 79.16 -7.14
N SER A 6 -0.24 78.20 -6.20
CA SER A 6 -0.99 78.39 -4.93
C SER A 6 -0.77 77.26 -3.89
N VAL A 7 -0.81 77.63 -2.61
CA VAL A 7 -0.70 76.80 -1.39
C VAL A 7 -2.06 76.20 -1.03
N SER A 8 -2.13 74.91 -0.67
CA SER A 8 -3.18 74.34 0.20
C SER A 8 -2.66 73.13 0.98
N THR A 9 -2.26 73.43 2.21
CA THR A 9 -2.23 72.64 3.45
C THR A 9 -3.15 71.39 3.51
N VAL A 10 -2.58 70.28 4.00
CA VAL A 10 -3.24 69.15 4.72
C VAL A 10 -4.28 68.34 3.94
N VAL A 11 -3.85 67.23 3.31
CA VAL A 11 -4.54 65.94 3.41
C VAL A 11 -3.49 64.83 3.29
N LEU A 12 -3.63 63.79 4.10
CA LEU A 12 -2.99 62.47 4.01
C LEU A 12 -1.61 62.32 4.66
N PHE A 13 -1.62 62.54 5.98
CA PHE A 13 -0.90 61.72 6.97
C PHE A 13 -1.40 60.25 6.99
N VAL A 14 -1.75 59.68 5.83
CA VAL A 14 -2.25 58.30 5.68
C VAL A 14 -1.86 57.83 4.29
N CYS A 15 -0.58 57.55 4.08
CA CYS A 15 -0.14 56.56 3.08
C CYS A 15 1.30 56.06 3.37
N TYR A 16 1.76 56.20 4.62
CA TYR A 16 2.92 55.47 5.14
C TYR A 16 2.50 54.44 6.20
N LEU A 17 1.25 53.95 6.10
CA LEU A 17 0.83 52.74 6.77
C LEU A 17 0.88 51.61 5.74
N MET A 18 1.98 50.86 5.82
CA MET A 18 2.00 49.42 5.60
C MET A 18 1.49 48.97 4.22
N PHE A 19 2.25 49.26 3.16
CA PHE A 19 2.35 48.32 2.05
C PHE A 19 3.28 47.17 2.46
N GLU A 20 2.90 46.48 3.53
CA GLU A 20 3.58 45.34 4.14
C GLU A 20 2.48 44.29 4.32
N GLY A 21 2.01 43.69 3.22
CA GLY A 21 0.80 42.87 3.32
C GLY A 21 0.51 41.91 2.18
N LEU A 22 1.38 41.75 1.18
CA LEU A 22 1.15 40.78 0.10
C LEU A 22 2.46 40.13 -0.37
N ASN A 23 3.13 39.40 0.51
CA ASN A 23 4.09 38.37 0.09
C ASN A 23 3.76 37.05 0.80
N SER A 24 2.50 36.64 0.73
CA SER A 24 2.19 35.21 0.84
C SER A 24 2.28 34.65 -0.58
N THR A 25 3.48 34.28 -1.00
CA THR A 25 3.61 33.33 -2.10
C THR A 25 3.12 31.99 -1.55
N ALA A 26 1.82 31.75 -1.64
CA ALA A 26 1.27 30.42 -1.50
C ALA A 26 1.99 29.55 -2.54
N LEU A 27 2.90 28.70 -2.08
CA LEU A 27 3.50 27.69 -2.94
C LEU A 27 2.36 26.77 -3.38
N ALA A 28 1.93 26.91 -4.63
CA ALA A 28 1.03 25.95 -5.22
C ALA A 28 1.80 24.62 -5.25
N GLN A 29 1.34 23.65 -4.48
CA GLN A 29 1.90 22.32 -4.58
C GLN A 29 1.51 21.77 -5.95
N MET A 30 2.50 21.60 -6.83
CA MET A 30 2.29 20.95 -8.11
C MET A 30 2.32 19.45 -7.89
N TYR A 31 1.27 18.77 -8.36
CA TYR A 31 1.19 17.32 -8.37
C TYR A 31 1.30 16.85 -9.81
N THR A 32 2.15 15.85 -10.04
CA THR A 32 2.17 15.09 -11.28
C THR A 32 1.33 13.85 -11.09
N ILE A 33 0.32 13.66 -11.95
CA ILE A 33 -0.53 12.48 -11.93
C ILE A 33 -0.08 11.59 -13.09
N THR A 34 0.40 10.40 -12.75
CA THR A 34 0.78 9.37 -13.72
C THR A 34 -0.30 8.31 -13.77
N ASP A 35 -0.85 8.06 -14.95
CA ASP A 35 -1.71 6.91 -15.19
C ASP A 35 -0.83 5.65 -15.28
N LEU A 36 -1.10 4.66 -14.44
CA LEU A 36 -0.36 3.39 -14.42
C LEU A 36 -0.76 2.48 -15.60
N GLY A 37 -1.96 2.68 -16.16
CA GLY A 37 -2.54 1.83 -17.19
C GLY A 37 -3.18 0.55 -16.65
N THR A 38 -3.36 -0.43 -17.53
CA THR A 38 -3.88 -1.77 -17.24
C THR A 38 -3.07 -2.83 -18.00
N LEU A 39 -3.22 -4.10 -17.63
CA LEU A 39 -2.68 -5.24 -18.37
C LEU A 39 -3.51 -5.60 -19.62
N GLY A 40 -4.16 -4.61 -20.24
CA GLY A 40 -5.01 -4.77 -21.41
C GLY A 40 -6.49 -5.04 -21.11
N GLY A 41 -6.87 -5.13 -19.83
CA GLY A 41 -8.26 -5.12 -19.38
C GLY A 41 -8.79 -3.70 -19.11
N ILE A 42 -9.89 -3.61 -18.35
CA ILE A 42 -10.64 -2.35 -18.15
C ILE A 42 -10.37 -1.65 -16.82
N SER A 43 -9.63 -2.29 -15.92
CA SER A 43 -9.38 -1.76 -14.57
C SER A 43 -8.04 -2.20 -13.99
N SER A 44 -7.51 -1.34 -13.12
CA SER A 44 -6.36 -1.59 -12.26
C SER A 44 -6.55 -0.87 -10.92
N SER A 45 -5.85 -1.35 -9.90
CA SER A 45 -5.75 -0.72 -8.58
C SER A 45 -4.34 -0.90 -8.05
N ALA A 46 -3.76 0.15 -7.47
CA ALA A 46 -2.52 0.07 -6.70
C ALA A 46 -2.82 -0.49 -5.31
N GLY A 47 -1.96 -1.39 -4.83
CA GLY A 47 -1.99 -1.92 -3.47
C GLY A 47 -1.00 -1.19 -2.58
N ASP A 48 0.24 -1.01 -3.05
CA ASP A 48 1.34 -0.45 -2.28
C ASP A 48 2.42 0.19 -3.16
N ILE A 49 3.28 1.03 -2.57
CA ILE A 49 4.40 1.71 -3.22
C ILE A 49 5.63 1.75 -2.32
N ASN A 50 6.80 1.42 -2.88
CA ASN A 50 8.08 1.44 -2.17
C ASN A 50 8.92 2.73 -2.43
N ASN A 51 10.11 2.84 -1.81
CA ASN A 51 10.97 4.01 -1.95
C ASN A 51 11.62 4.15 -3.33
N GLU A 52 11.68 3.06 -4.10
CA GLU A 52 12.12 3.04 -5.50
C GLU A 52 10.99 3.43 -6.48
N ALA A 53 9.86 3.89 -5.96
CA ALA A 53 8.66 4.25 -6.72
C ALA A 53 8.08 3.10 -7.56
N GLN A 54 8.33 1.87 -7.14
CA GLN A 54 7.68 0.69 -7.68
C GLN A 54 6.32 0.53 -7.03
N ILE A 55 5.31 0.19 -7.83
CA ILE A 55 3.93 0.05 -7.36
C ILE A 55 3.49 -1.39 -7.61
N ALA A 56 3.14 -2.10 -6.55
CA ALA A 56 2.50 -3.39 -6.68
C ALA A 56 0.98 -3.23 -6.59
N GLY A 57 0.25 -3.99 -7.40
CA GLY A 57 -1.20 -3.93 -7.38
C GLY A 57 -1.87 -5.05 -8.16
N SER A 58 -3.13 -4.81 -8.55
CA SER A 58 -3.94 -5.75 -9.32
C SER A 58 -4.48 -5.09 -10.58
N SER A 59 -4.43 -5.78 -11.71
CA SER A 59 -5.02 -5.31 -12.97
C SER A 59 -5.75 -6.43 -13.69
N THR A 60 -6.79 -6.08 -14.43
CA THR A 60 -7.46 -7.01 -15.32
C THR A 60 -6.67 -7.14 -16.62
N ILE A 61 -6.49 -8.38 -17.09
CA ILE A 61 -5.96 -8.67 -18.43
C ILE A 61 -7.09 -8.67 -19.48
N TYR A 62 -6.75 -8.83 -20.75
CA TYR A 62 -7.73 -8.85 -21.86
C TYR A 62 -8.86 -9.88 -21.68
N SER A 63 -8.59 -11.04 -21.08
CA SER A 63 -9.61 -12.06 -20.79
C SER A 63 -10.56 -11.68 -19.64
N GLY A 64 -10.26 -10.61 -18.90
CA GLY A 64 -10.96 -10.19 -17.70
C GLY A 64 -10.44 -10.81 -16.40
N ALA A 65 -9.47 -11.73 -16.46
CA ALA A 65 -8.84 -12.27 -15.25
C ALA A 65 -8.02 -11.19 -14.52
N GLN A 66 -8.01 -11.23 -13.18
CA GLN A 66 -7.19 -10.34 -12.36
C GLN A 66 -5.80 -10.95 -12.17
N HIS A 67 -4.77 -10.20 -12.52
CA HIS A 67 -3.38 -10.53 -12.26
C HIS A 67 -2.74 -9.47 -11.36
N ALA A 68 -1.84 -9.91 -10.50
CA ALA A 68 -0.91 -9.04 -9.80
C ALA A 68 0.05 -8.40 -10.81
N TYR A 69 0.41 -7.15 -10.58
CA TYR A 69 1.42 -6.45 -11.37
C TYR A 69 2.46 -5.79 -10.47
N LEU A 70 3.66 -5.58 -11.03
CA LEU A 70 4.66 -4.66 -10.53
C LEU A 70 4.83 -3.56 -11.59
N TRP A 71 4.59 -2.30 -11.22
CA TRP A 71 4.78 -1.16 -12.09
C TRP A 71 6.06 -0.44 -11.71
N GLU A 72 6.87 -0.11 -12.71
CA GLU A 72 8.10 0.65 -12.53
C GLU A 72 8.39 1.46 -13.80
N ASN A 73 8.75 2.73 -13.64
CA ASN A 73 9.24 3.57 -14.74
C ASN A 73 8.33 3.60 -15.98
N GLY A 74 7.01 3.58 -15.79
CA GLY A 74 6.02 3.61 -16.87
C GLY A 74 5.70 2.24 -17.48
N ILE A 75 6.23 1.15 -16.92
CA ILE A 75 6.04 -0.20 -17.41
C ILE A 75 5.26 -1.00 -16.36
N MET A 76 4.10 -1.55 -16.74
CA MET A 76 3.33 -2.49 -15.91
C MET A 76 3.75 -3.93 -16.26
N GLN A 77 4.54 -4.55 -15.38
CA GLN A 77 4.91 -5.96 -15.49
C GLN A 77 3.78 -6.84 -14.98
N ASP A 78 3.26 -7.71 -15.84
CA ASP A 78 2.36 -8.80 -15.43
C ASP A 78 3.16 -9.84 -14.64
N LEU A 79 2.81 -10.07 -13.37
CA LEU A 79 3.41 -11.14 -12.58
C LEU A 79 2.77 -12.51 -12.90
N GLY A 80 1.59 -12.49 -13.52
CA GLY A 80 0.80 -13.65 -13.87
C GLY A 80 0.07 -14.23 -12.66
N VAL A 81 -0.21 -15.52 -12.75
CA VAL A 81 -0.79 -16.32 -11.67
C VAL A 81 0.07 -17.57 -11.47
N PRO A 82 0.22 -18.06 -10.22
CA PRO A 82 0.90 -19.32 -9.98
C PRO A 82 0.16 -20.50 -10.66
N THR A 83 0.90 -21.55 -11.00
CA THR A 83 0.32 -22.71 -11.70
C THR A 83 -0.81 -23.35 -10.87
N GLY A 84 -1.99 -23.51 -11.46
CA GLY A 84 -3.17 -24.08 -10.79
C GLY A 84 -4.12 -23.05 -10.17
N TYR A 85 -3.78 -21.76 -10.23
CA TYR A 85 -4.58 -20.65 -9.73
C TYR A 85 -5.21 -19.86 -10.87
N LEU A 86 -6.29 -19.12 -10.56
CA LEU A 86 -7.05 -18.37 -11.56
C LEU A 86 -6.81 -16.86 -11.51
N VAL A 87 -6.58 -16.32 -10.31
CA VAL A 87 -6.27 -14.90 -10.13
C VAL A 87 -5.17 -14.68 -9.11
N SER A 88 -4.56 -13.51 -9.18
CA SER A 88 -3.60 -13.01 -8.20
C SER A 88 -3.84 -11.52 -7.98
N GLY A 89 -3.55 -11.05 -6.77
CA GLY A 89 -3.51 -9.62 -6.46
C GLY A 89 -2.35 -9.32 -5.52
N ALA A 90 -1.72 -8.17 -5.66
CA ALA A 90 -0.66 -7.71 -4.79
C ALA A 90 -1.18 -6.67 -3.78
N THR A 91 -0.67 -6.75 -2.56
CA THR A 91 -1.04 -5.90 -1.42
C THR A 91 0.14 -5.15 -0.83
N GLY A 92 1.37 -5.65 -0.98
CA GLY A 92 2.59 -5.04 -0.44
C GLY A 92 3.80 -5.25 -1.35
N VAL A 93 4.73 -4.30 -1.32
CA VAL A 93 6.02 -4.37 -2.02
C VAL A 93 7.12 -3.69 -1.21
N ASN A 94 8.28 -4.32 -1.09
CA ASN A 94 9.44 -3.71 -0.43
C ASN A 94 10.48 -3.18 -1.44
N ASP A 95 11.54 -2.51 -0.98
CA ASP A 95 12.57 -1.88 -1.82
C ASP A 95 13.43 -2.90 -2.60
N PHE A 96 13.25 -4.20 -2.35
CA PHE A 96 13.89 -5.29 -3.08
C PHE A 96 13.01 -5.88 -4.19
N SER A 97 11.92 -5.18 -4.56
CA SER A 97 10.95 -5.65 -5.57
C SER A 97 10.27 -6.96 -5.21
N GLN A 98 10.25 -7.32 -3.94
CA GLN A 98 9.54 -8.49 -3.45
C GLN A 98 8.08 -8.11 -3.25
N VAL A 99 7.17 -8.93 -3.78
CA VAL A 99 5.74 -8.63 -3.80
C VAL A 99 4.99 -9.68 -3.00
N VAL A 100 4.09 -9.23 -2.14
CA VAL A 100 3.19 -10.12 -1.38
C VAL A 100 1.74 -9.86 -1.74
N GLY A 101 0.89 -10.85 -1.50
CA GLY A 101 -0.53 -10.68 -1.70
C GLY A 101 -1.32 -11.96 -1.54
N TYR A 102 -2.34 -12.11 -2.39
CA TYR A 102 -3.24 -13.26 -2.38
C TYR A 102 -3.44 -13.87 -3.77
N THR A 103 -3.71 -15.17 -3.82
CA THR A 103 -4.16 -15.88 -5.02
C THR A 103 -5.37 -16.76 -4.71
N ASN A 104 -6.21 -17.08 -5.70
CA ASN A 104 -7.32 -18.03 -5.52
C ASN A 104 -7.30 -19.20 -6.51
N GLY A 105 -7.72 -20.37 -6.05
CA GLY A 105 -7.84 -21.57 -6.87
C GLY A 105 -9.20 -21.69 -7.55
N GLN A 106 -9.31 -22.63 -8.50
CA GLN A 106 -10.54 -22.90 -9.28
C GLN A 106 -11.73 -23.34 -8.41
N TYR A 107 -11.50 -23.75 -7.14
CA TYR A 107 -12.54 -24.30 -6.25
C TYR A 107 -12.43 -23.97 -4.75
N GLN A 108 -11.45 -23.21 -4.23
CA GLN A 108 -11.37 -22.82 -2.80
C GLN A 108 -10.24 -21.82 -2.49
N SER A 109 -10.45 -21.10 -1.38
CA SER A 109 -9.58 -20.29 -0.50
C SER A 109 -8.55 -19.34 -1.12
N GLN A 110 -8.53 -18.09 -0.63
CA GLN A 110 -7.43 -17.16 -0.91
C GLN A 110 -6.19 -17.61 -0.17
N TYR A 111 -5.02 -17.50 -0.79
CA TYR A 111 -3.78 -17.87 -0.14
C TYR A 111 -2.73 -16.78 -0.26
N ALA A 112 -2.09 -16.52 0.88
CA ALA A 112 -0.96 -15.63 0.97
C ALA A 112 0.18 -16.18 0.10
N TYR A 113 0.76 -15.31 -0.72
CA TYR A 113 1.96 -15.61 -1.47
C TYR A 113 3.03 -14.54 -1.24
N TYR A 114 4.25 -14.94 -1.57
CA TYR A 114 5.41 -14.11 -1.77
C TYR A 114 5.93 -14.35 -3.20
N TRP A 115 6.30 -13.29 -3.89
CA TRP A 115 6.82 -13.31 -5.25
C TRP A 115 8.15 -12.55 -5.29
N GLU A 116 9.15 -13.15 -5.94
CA GLU A 116 10.45 -12.53 -6.20
C GLU A 116 11.00 -13.10 -7.50
N ASP A 117 11.42 -12.22 -8.43
CA ASP A 117 12.09 -12.60 -9.68
C ASP A 117 11.42 -13.73 -10.49
N GLY A 118 10.09 -13.71 -10.55
CA GLY A 118 9.29 -14.70 -11.28
C GLY A 118 9.00 -15.98 -10.50
N VAL A 119 9.49 -16.10 -9.27
CA VAL A 119 9.28 -17.25 -8.38
C VAL A 119 8.10 -16.98 -7.46
N TRP A 120 7.11 -17.87 -7.49
CA TRP A 120 5.95 -17.84 -6.61
C TRP A 120 6.17 -18.77 -5.41
N THR A 121 6.20 -18.20 -4.21
CA THR A 121 6.27 -18.94 -2.95
C THR A 121 4.93 -18.85 -2.23
N TYR A 122 4.36 -20.01 -1.96
CA TYR A 122 3.14 -20.13 -1.17
C TYR A 122 3.48 -20.01 0.32
N LEU A 123 2.88 -19.03 1.01
CA LEU A 123 3.15 -18.78 2.43
C LEU A 123 2.32 -19.68 3.35
N GLY A 124 1.15 -20.16 2.91
CA GLY A 124 0.28 -21.03 3.71
C GLY A 124 -0.62 -20.29 4.68
N THR A 125 -1.14 -21.03 5.65
CA THR A 125 -2.06 -20.58 6.70
C THR A 125 -1.46 -20.89 8.06
N LEU A 126 -1.83 -20.09 9.08
CA LEU A 126 -1.38 -20.29 10.47
C LEU A 126 -1.71 -21.68 11.05
N SER A 127 -2.78 -22.31 10.59
CA SER A 127 -3.35 -23.56 11.13
C SER A 127 -2.77 -24.84 10.51
N GLY A 128 -1.87 -24.74 9.53
CA GLY A 128 -1.42 -25.89 8.74
C GLY A 128 -2.43 -26.26 7.64
N PRO A 129 -2.22 -27.38 6.91
CA PRO A 129 -3.01 -27.70 5.72
C PRO A 129 -4.50 -27.95 6.04
N GLY A 130 -5.38 -27.10 5.50
CA GLY A 130 -6.83 -27.10 5.68
C GLY A 130 -7.52 -26.11 4.74
N LEU A 131 -8.86 -26.01 4.79
CA LEU A 131 -9.68 -25.14 3.91
C LEU A 131 -9.58 -23.64 4.22
N ASP A 132 -8.59 -23.25 5.01
CA ASP A 132 -8.47 -21.89 5.52
C ASP A 132 -7.93 -20.96 4.43
N TRP A 133 -8.29 -19.68 4.51
CA TRP A 133 -7.80 -18.65 3.60
C TRP A 133 -6.81 -17.75 4.32
N SER A 134 -5.77 -17.33 3.61
CA SER A 134 -4.78 -16.38 4.09
C SER A 134 -4.53 -15.27 3.09
N VAL A 135 -4.15 -14.11 3.62
CA VAL A 135 -3.77 -12.94 2.84
C VAL A 135 -2.52 -12.36 3.48
N ALA A 136 -1.47 -12.16 2.70
CA ALA A 136 -0.38 -11.27 3.09
C ALA A 136 -0.85 -9.83 2.87
N SER A 137 -0.69 -8.99 3.87
CA SER A 137 -1.17 -7.60 3.84
C SER A 137 -0.05 -6.61 3.56
N ASP A 138 1.16 -6.87 4.04
CA ASP A 138 2.29 -5.94 3.93
C ASP A 138 3.64 -6.66 4.13
N ILE A 139 4.72 -6.06 3.64
CA ILE A 139 6.10 -6.56 3.72
C ILE A 139 7.07 -5.39 3.92
N ASN A 140 8.06 -5.54 4.81
CA ASN A 140 9.14 -4.55 4.97
C ASN A 140 10.46 -5.00 4.30
N ASN A 141 11.49 -4.14 4.36
CA ASN A 141 12.80 -4.44 3.78
C ASN A 141 13.59 -5.53 4.50
N ASP A 142 13.21 -5.89 5.74
CA ASP A 142 13.79 -7.05 6.43
C ASP A 142 13.15 -8.39 5.95
N GLY A 143 12.21 -8.33 5.00
CA GLY A 143 11.50 -9.51 4.50
C GLY A 143 10.43 -10.03 5.45
N GLN A 144 10.09 -9.25 6.48
CA GLN A 144 9.03 -9.58 7.43
C GLN A 144 7.68 -9.30 6.78
N ILE A 145 6.82 -10.32 6.75
CA ILE A 145 5.51 -10.27 6.11
C ILE A 145 4.45 -10.37 7.18
N VAL A 146 3.46 -9.48 7.14
CA VAL A 146 2.29 -9.58 8.01
C VAL A 146 1.04 -9.87 7.23
N GLY A 147 0.07 -10.51 7.89
CA GLY A 147 -1.20 -10.79 7.27
C GLY A 147 -2.19 -11.42 8.24
N TYR A 148 -3.18 -12.09 7.68
CA TYR A 148 -4.16 -12.81 8.46
C TYR A 148 -4.56 -14.12 7.80
N SER A 149 -4.95 -15.08 8.63
CA SER A 149 -5.59 -16.33 8.23
C SER A 149 -7.01 -16.34 8.78
N PHE A 150 -7.91 -17.02 8.10
CA PHE A 150 -9.26 -17.24 8.59
C PHE A 150 -9.57 -18.72 8.57
N THR A 151 -9.97 -19.21 9.73
CA THR A 151 -10.26 -20.63 9.95
C THR A 151 -11.75 -20.91 9.72
N LEU A 152 -12.10 -21.86 8.85
CA LEU A 152 -13.50 -22.24 8.64
C LEU A 152 -13.98 -23.24 9.71
N GLY A 153 -15.06 -22.91 10.43
CA GLY A 153 -15.71 -23.82 11.40
C GLY A 153 -16.32 -23.11 12.63
N PRO A 154 -16.97 -23.84 13.56
CA PRO A 154 -17.44 -23.25 14.81
C PRO A 154 -16.26 -22.62 15.59
N GLY A 155 -16.30 -21.31 15.84
CA GLY A 155 -15.16 -20.55 16.35
C GLY A 155 -14.27 -19.95 15.27
N SER A 156 -14.83 -19.59 14.10
CA SER A 156 -14.10 -18.92 13.01
C SER A 156 -13.49 -17.60 13.52
N GLU A 157 -12.17 -17.48 13.47
CA GLU A 157 -11.43 -16.30 13.90
C GLU A 157 -10.50 -15.83 12.77
N HIS A 158 -10.39 -14.51 12.61
CA HIS A 158 -9.27 -13.90 11.89
C HIS A 158 -8.07 -13.90 12.83
N ARG A 159 -7.03 -14.64 12.43
CA ARG A 159 -5.80 -14.77 13.19
C ARG A 159 -4.71 -14.00 12.45
N ALA A 160 -4.26 -12.92 13.06
CA ALA A 160 -3.15 -12.14 12.55
C ALA A 160 -1.85 -12.94 12.68
N TRP A 161 -0.97 -12.82 11.69
CA TRP A 161 0.34 -13.44 11.72
C TRP A 161 1.44 -12.49 11.27
N LEU A 162 2.63 -12.78 11.76
CA LEU A 162 3.91 -12.31 11.26
C LEU A 162 4.69 -13.52 10.73
N CYS A 163 5.27 -13.39 9.55
CA CYS A 163 6.16 -14.37 8.96
C CYS A 163 7.55 -13.74 8.78
N GLU A 164 8.57 -14.39 9.31
CA GLU A 164 9.98 -14.01 9.19
C GLU A 164 10.76 -15.28 8.90
N ASP A 165 11.58 -15.31 7.85
CA ASP A 165 12.34 -16.51 7.43
C ASP A 165 11.48 -17.79 7.30
N SER A 166 10.25 -17.65 6.78
CA SER A 166 9.24 -18.72 6.68
C SER A 166 8.71 -19.25 8.03
N VAL A 167 9.01 -18.58 9.14
CA VAL A 167 8.51 -18.91 10.47
C VAL A 167 7.31 -18.03 10.80
N PHE A 168 6.15 -18.65 11.00
CA PHE A 168 4.92 -17.97 11.37
C PHE A 168 4.82 -17.79 12.89
N THR A 169 4.65 -16.53 13.31
CA THR A 169 4.25 -16.15 14.66
C THR A 169 2.77 -15.77 14.65
N ASP A 170 1.97 -16.48 15.44
CA ASP A 170 0.58 -16.14 15.68
C ASP A 170 0.50 -14.91 16.58
N LEU A 171 -0.02 -13.80 16.04
CA LEU A 171 -0.23 -12.55 16.78
C LEU A 171 -1.59 -12.53 17.49
N GLY A 172 -2.43 -13.56 17.27
CA GLY A 172 -3.73 -13.71 17.90
C GLY A 172 -4.78 -12.71 17.41
N ASP A 173 -5.85 -12.61 18.21
CA ASP A 173 -7.01 -11.72 18.00
C ASP A 173 -6.82 -10.34 18.68
N LEU A 174 -5.73 -10.20 19.45
CA LEU A 174 -5.40 -9.06 20.33
C LEU A 174 -6.57 -8.51 21.15
N GLY A 175 -7.50 -9.39 21.55
CA GLY A 175 -8.64 -9.08 22.41
C GLY A 175 -9.88 -8.49 21.71
N GLY A 176 -10.14 -8.85 20.44
CA GLY A 176 -11.41 -8.59 19.76
C GLY A 176 -11.72 -9.69 18.73
N ASP A 177 -13.00 -9.93 18.43
CA ASP A 177 -13.53 -11.11 17.69
C ASP A 177 -12.98 -11.35 16.25
N ALA A 178 -12.01 -10.57 15.78
CA ALA A 178 -11.24 -10.75 14.55
C ALA A 178 -10.07 -9.76 14.52
N ALA A 179 -8.82 -10.22 14.34
CA ALA A 179 -7.69 -9.33 14.08
C ALA A 179 -7.02 -9.63 12.75
N SER A 180 -6.76 -8.57 11.99
CA SER A 180 -5.89 -8.60 10.80
C SER A 180 -4.66 -7.76 11.05
N ALA A 181 -3.48 -8.28 10.72
CA ALA A 181 -2.29 -7.46 10.62
C ALA A 181 -2.34 -6.69 9.30
N GLY A 182 -2.42 -5.36 9.36
CA GLY A 182 -2.69 -4.54 8.18
C GLY A 182 -1.47 -3.89 7.56
N THR A 183 -0.46 -3.60 8.37
CA THR A 183 0.80 -2.98 7.92
C THR A 183 1.93 -3.32 8.87
N ILE A 184 3.16 -3.34 8.36
CA ILE A 184 4.43 -3.45 9.08
C ILE A 184 5.37 -2.34 8.61
N ASN A 185 6.13 -1.75 9.52
CA ASN A 185 7.14 -0.76 9.14
C ASN A 185 8.56 -1.35 9.09
N GLU A 186 9.52 -0.53 8.63
CA GLU A 186 10.94 -0.88 8.48
C GLU A 186 11.69 -1.22 9.79
N ILE A 187 11.04 -1.16 10.94
CA ILE A 187 11.64 -1.58 12.22
C ILE A 187 10.83 -2.71 12.88
N GLY A 188 10.08 -3.45 12.09
CA GLY A 188 9.33 -4.64 12.52
C GLY A 188 8.12 -4.37 13.40
N ARG A 189 7.61 -3.13 13.44
CA ARG A 189 6.38 -2.82 14.18
C ARG A 189 5.17 -2.99 13.27
N SER A 190 4.23 -3.82 13.69
CA SER A 190 3.04 -4.11 12.92
C SER A 190 1.77 -3.57 13.58
N SER A 191 0.82 -3.16 12.75
CA SER A 191 -0.53 -2.85 13.21
C SER A 191 -1.40 -4.09 13.10
N VAL A 192 -2.10 -4.44 14.16
CA VAL A 192 -2.98 -5.60 14.22
C VAL A 192 -4.31 -5.18 14.86
N GLY A 193 -5.38 -5.17 14.06
CA GLY A 193 -6.65 -4.58 14.45
C GLY A 193 -6.49 -3.12 14.90
N ARG A 194 -6.75 -2.84 16.18
CA ARG A 194 -6.59 -1.49 16.78
C ARG A 194 -5.32 -1.35 17.64
N LYS A 195 -4.36 -2.25 17.48
CA LYS A 195 -3.18 -2.36 18.34
C LYS A 195 -1.90 -2.21 17.53
N LEU A 196 -0.87 -1.70 18.20
CA LEU A 196 0.52 -1.75 17.76
C LEU A 196 1.17 -2.96 18.40
N VAL A 197 1.79 -3.81 17.58
CA VAL A 197 2.62 -4.92 18.02
C VAL A 197 4.08 -4.53 17.82
N ILE A 198 4.87 -4.72 18.86
CA ILE A 198 6.31 -4.45 18.88
C ILE A 198 6.99 -5.78 19.18
N GLN A 199 7.86 -6.25 18.29
CA GLN A 199 8.77 -7.34 18.61
C GLN A 199 9.84 -6.82 19.56
N ASP A 200 9.92 -7.40 20.76
CA ASP A 200 11.06 -7.20 21.64
C ASP A 200 12.21 -8.10 21.14
N THR A 201 13.37 -7.49 20.85
CA THR A 201 14.62 -8.17 20.45
C THR A 201 15.31 -8.87 21.62
#